data_AF-A0A923WZU2-F1
#
_entry.id   AF-A0A923WZU2-F1
#
_cell.length_a   1.000
_cell.length_b   1.000
_cell.length_c   1.000
_cell.angle_alpha   90.00
_cell.angle_beta   90.00
_cell.angle_gamma   90.00
#
_symmetry.space_group_name_H-M   'P 1'
#
loop_
_entity.id
_entity.type
_entity.pdbx_description
1 polymer ?
#
loop_
_entity_poly.entity_id
_entity_poly.type
_entity_poly.pdbx_seq_one_letter_code
_entity_poly.pdbx_strand_id
1 'polypeptide(L)'
;MRRRLLLVLALLVMGSALASPMQASAASEYGSTTKWPWSGYWWPMLQNGYNLYTDNGPLQKYDQYVYQTTGVMGKAQAWEKQNHSTTDKANSWWGYCHAWSSASILAPEPAAVTSAGVGFNTNDVKGITTALYYEPTFSWLSGTRVDDVNDKSSAAYKDISPAWMDYLLRYYVRYYKYPFIMDVNADSQVWNYPVFAYTRDSSVDATGLETVNATVWYSSPDWNATGTKYFSKNYTYELKAGTLGTWTGASIDDHPDFAWVPTGKRAGSSTNPYVTSANVSAITGLTN
;
A
#
# COMPACT_ATOMS: atom_id res chain seq x y z
N MET A 1 -24.54 -36.30 83.11
CA MET A 1 -24.17 -37.11 81.92
C MET A 1 -25.34 -37.14 80.93
N ARG A 2 -25.21 -36.48 79.78
CA ARG A 2 -25.81 -36.88 78.48
C ARG A 2 -25.31 -35.90 77.41
N ARG A 3 -24.31 -36.33 76.64
CA ARG A 3 -23.82 -35.67 75.42
C ARG A 3 -24.93 -35.74 74.37
N ARG A 4 -25.22 -34.64 73.67
CA ARG A 4 -25.91 -34.67 72.38
C ARG A 4 -24.97 -34.07 71.34
N LEU A 5 -24.52 -34.94 70.44
CA LEU A 5 -23.87 -34.62 69.18
C LEU A 5 -24.87 -33.86 68.31
N LEU A 6 -24.49 -32.71 67.74
CA LEU A 6 -25.21 -32.07 66.65
C LEU A 6 -24.28 -32.06 65.44
N LEU A 7 -24.67 -32.83 64.42
CA LEU A 7 -24.04 -32.88 63.11
C LEU A 7 -24.23 -31.54 62.38
N VAL A 8 -23.16 -31.11 61.72
CA VAL A 8 -23.10 -29.99 60.79
C VAL A 8 -23.72 -30.40 59.44
N LEU A 9 -24.60 -29.56 58.87
CA LEU A 9 -24.94 -29.60 57.46
C LEU A 9 -24.44 -28.30 56.82
N ALA A 10 -23.27 -28.34 56.19
CA ALA A 10 -22.78 -27.25 55.36
C ALA A 10 -23.38 -27.42 53.96
N LEU A 11 -24.34 -26.56 53.59
CA LEU A 11 -24.79 -26.46 52.20
C LEU A 11 -23.67 -25.84 51.37
N LEU A 12 -23.04 -26.66 50.53
CA LEU A 12 -22.24 -26.17 49.41
C LEU A 12 -23.21 -25.63 48.35
N VAL A 13 -23.37 -24.31 48.28
CA VAL A 13 -24.01 -23.67 47.12
C VAL A 13 -22.97 -23.63 46.01
N MET A 14 -23.00 -24.63 45.12
CA MET A 14 -22.33 -24.50 43.81
C MET A 14 -23.09 -23.44 43.02
N GLY A 15 -22.58 -22.22 43.02
CA GLY A 15 -23.02 -21.19 42.08
C GLY A 15 -22.61 -21.61 40.68
N SER A 16 -23.57 -22.11 39.90
CA SER A 16 -23.43 -22.25 38.46
C SER A 16 -23.15 -20.87 37.87
N ALA A 17 -21.96 -20.70 37.31
CA ALA A 17 -21.68 -19.55 36.46
C ALA A 17 -22.58 -19.67 35.22
N LEU A 18 -23.73 -19.01 35.26
CA LEU A 18 -24.55 -18.79 34.08
C LEU A 18 -23.70 -17.95 33.13
N ALA A 19 -23.16 -18.58 32.09
CA ALA A 19 -22.57 -17.86 30.97
C ALA A 19 -23.68 -16.99 30.37
N SER A 20 -23.61 -15.68 30.60
CA SER A 20 -24.52 -14.75 29.94
C SER A 20 -24.42 -14.97 28.43
N PRO A 21 -25.54 -15.14 27.71
CA PRO A 21 -25.50 -15.25 26.26
C PRO A 21 -24.82 -13.99 25.71
N MET A 22 -23.83 -14.18 24.82
CA MET A 22 -23.13 -13.07 24.20
C MET A 22 -24.16 -12.23 23.43
N GLN A 23 -24.36 -11.00 23.87
CA GLN A 23 -25.37 -10.11 23.29
C GLN A 23 -24.83 -9.59 21.95
N ALA A 24 -25.68 -9.58 20.92
CA ALA A 24 -25.26 -9.06 19.62
C ALA A 24 -24.83 -7.60 19.76
N SER A 25 -23.65 -7.27 19.22
CA SER A 25 -23.05 -5.94 19.36
C SER A 25 -22.63 -5.39 18.01
N ALA A 26 -22.87 -4.10 17.78
CA ALA A 26 -22.36 -3.38 16.62
C ALA A 26 -21.24 -2.40 17.03
N ALA A 27 -20.24 -2.23 16.17
CA ALA A 27 -19.13 -1.30 16.39
C ALA A 27 -18.76 -0.61 15.08
N SER A 28 -18.33 0.66 15.18
CA SER A 28 -17.74 1.42 14.08
C SER A 28 -16.35 1.89 14.48
N GLU A 29 -15.40 1.74 13.58
CA GLU A 29 -14.01 2.14 13.78
C GLU A 29 -13.52 2.96 12.57
N TYR A 30 -12.70 3.97 12.85
CA TYR A 30 -11.98 4.74 11.84
C TYR A 30 -10.49 4.74 12.16
N GLY A 31 -9.67 4.58 11.12
CA GLY A 31 -8.22 4.70 11.17
C GLY A 31 -7.70 5.62 10.07
N SER A 32 -6.67 6.40 10.40
CA SER A 32 -5.89 7.14 9.41
C SER A 32 -4.45 7.31 9.88
N THR A 33 -3.53 7.30 8.92
CA THR A 33 -2.09 7.52 9.11
C THR A 33 -1.77 8.99 9.42
N THR A 34 -0.56 9.24 9.92
CA THR A 34 -0.07 10.60 10.16
C THR A 34 0.29 11.35 8.88
N LYS A 35 0.76 10.62 7.88
CA LYS A 35 1.09 11.14 6.55
C LYS A 35 0.25 10.42 5.51
N TRP A 36 -0.43 11.19 4.67
CA TRP A 36 -1.11 10.67 3.51
C TRP A 36 -0.12 10.63 2.33
N PRO A 37 0.10 9.46 1.71
CA PRO A 37 1.00 9.33 0.58
C PRO A 37 0.51 10.18 -0.59
N TRP A 38 1.39 11.01 -1.16
CA TRP A 38 1.04 11.91 -2.24
C TRP A 38 0.64 11.17 -3.52
N SER A 39 -0.31 11.71 -4.26
CA SER A 39 -0.70 11.20 -5.57
C SER A 39 0.44 11.32 -6.55
N GLY A 40 0.62 10.31 -7.38
CA GLY A 40 1.64 10.30 -8.41
C GLY A 40 1.08 9.68 -9.66
N TYR A 41 1.82 8.82 -10.29
CA TYR A 41 1.47 8.14 -11.52
C TYR A 41 2.13 6.77 -11.47
N TRP A 42 1.88 5.92 -12.45
CA TRP A 42 2.67 4.69 -12.57
C TRP A 42 3.76 4.85 -13.62
N TRP A 43 3.94 6.03 -14.23
CA TRP A 43 4.95 6.31 -15.27
C TRP A 43 5.12 5.13 -16.25
N PRO A 44 4.13 4.89 -17.13
CA PRO A 44 4.08 3.70 -17.97
C PRO A 44 5.35 3.51 -18.79
N MET A 45 5.79 2.28 -18.95
CA MET A 45 6.91 1.95 -19.85
C MET A 45 6.50 1.96 -21.33
N LEU A 46 5.23 2.20 -21.65
CA LEU A 46 4.78 2.24 -23.04
C LEU A 46 5.31 3.50 -23.76
N GLN A 47 5.99 3.32 -24.89
CA GLN A 47 6.66 4.41 -25.63
C GLN A 47 5.74 5.54 -26.13
N ASN A 48 4.44 5.26 -26.33
CA ASN A 48 3.49 6.25 -26.86
C ASN A 48 2.70 6.99 -25.76
N GLY A 49 3.09 6.85 -24.49
CA GLY A 49 2.49 7.55 -23.35
C GLY A 49 3.38 8.65 -22.78
N TYR A 50 2.83 9.43 -21.84
CA TYR A 50 3.65 10.27 -20.97
C TYR A 50 4.35 9.38 -19.94
N ASN A 51 5.68 9.38 -19.93
CA ASN A 51 6.51 8.52 -19.08
C ASN A 51 7.80 9.23 -18.65
N LEU A 52 8.69 8.52 -17.95
CA LEU A 52 9.93 9.11 -17.43
C LEU A 52 10.88 9.60 -18.54
N TYR A 53 10.85 8.99 -19.72
CA TYR A 53 11.79 9.24 -20.81
C TYR A 53 11.18 9.99 -22.01
N THR A 54 9.94 10.46 -21.90
CA THR A 54 9.29 11.29 -22.93
C THR A 54 10.09 12.57 -23.18
N ASP A 55 10.02 13.10 -24.40
CA ASP A 55 10.56 14.41 -24.73
C ASP A 55 9.90 15.51 -23.88
N ASN A 56 10.71 16.45 -23.40
CA ASN A 56 10.40 17.43 -22.36
C ASN A 56 9.88 16.85 -21.05
N GLY A 57 10.11 15.55 -20.81
CA GLY A 57 9.69 14.82 -19.62
C GLY A 57 10.71 14.87 -18.48
N PRO A 58 10.44 14.09 -17.40
CA PRO A 58 11.18 14.17 -16.14
C PRO A 58 12.68 13.94 -16.31
N LEU A 59 13.09 12.88 -17.02
CA LEU A 59 14.50 12.52 -17.13
C LEU A 59 15.26 13.35 -18.16
N GLN A 60 14.60 13.91 -19.17
CA GLN A 60 15.27 14.86 -20.06
C GLN A 60 15.63 16.13 -19.31
N LYS A 61 14.71 16.65 -18.49
CA LYS A 61 14.98 17.82 -17.66
C LYS A 61 16.03 17.53 -16.59
N TYR A 62 16.03 16.32 -16.04
CA TYR A 62 17.11 15.86 -15.18
C TYR A 62 18.47 15.91 -15.91
N ASP A 63 18.55 15.37 -17.13
CA ASP A 63 19.79 15.40 -17.92
C ASP A 63 20.22 16.84 -18.28
N GLN A 64 19.26 17.74 -18.52
CA GLN A 64 19.53 19.18 -18.68
C GLN A 64 20.12 19.78 -17.40
N TYR A 65 19.57 19.47 -16.22
CA TYR A 65 20.11 19.92 -14.95
C TYR A 65 21.56 19.42 -14.74
N VAL A 66 21.84 18.15 -15.05
CA VAL A 66 23.20 17.59 -14.96
C VAL A 66 24.15 18.36 -15.87
N TYR A 67 23.73 18.66 -17.11
CA TYR A 67 24.55 19.43 -18.04
C TYR A 67 24.81 20.85 -17.53
N GLN A 68 23.78 21.56 -17.04
CA GLN A 68 23.92 22.93 -16.53
C GLN A 68 24.85 23.02 -15.30
N THR A 69 24.93 21.97 -14.50
CA THR A 69 25.73 21.97 -13.26
C THR A 69 27.13 21.39 -13.41
N THR A 70 27.36 20.53 -14.41
CA THR A 70 28.63 19.80 -14.57
C THR A 70 29.32 20.02 -15.92
N GLY A 71 28.61 20.54 -16.93
CA GLY A 71 29.06 20.59 -18.32
C GLY A 71 29.06 19.23 -19.03
N VAL A 72 28.66 18.14 -18.37
CA VAL A 72 28.61 16.78 -18.92
C VAL A 72 27.19 16.44 -19.33
N MET A 73 27.02 15.87 -20.53
CA MET A 73 25.71 15.42 -20.98
C MET A 73 25.18 14.29 -20.09
N GLY A 74 23.99 14.50 -19.53
CA GLY A 74 23.25 13.47 -18.81
C GLY A 74 22.88 12.30 -19.71
N LYS A 75 22.66 11.13 -19.11
CA LYS A 75 22.33 9.87 -19.81
C LYS A 75 21.12 9.18 -19.20
N ALA A 76 20.44 9.80 -18.23
CA ALA A 76 19.34 9.20 -17.51
C ALA A 76 18.17 8.89 -18.45
N GLN A 77 17.77 9.83 -19.31
CA GLN A 77 16.67 9.64 -20.25
C GLN A 77 16.96 8.52 -21.25
N ALA A 78 18.17 8.52 -21.82
CA ALA A 78 18.56 7.54 -22.83
C ALA A 78 18.66 6.12 -22.23
N TRP A 79 19.24 5.99 -21.04
CA TRP A 79 19.30 4.73 -20.32
C TRP A 79 17.89 4.22 -20.00
N GLU A 80 17.01 5.10 -19.54
CA GLU A 80 15.63 4.74 -19.18
C GLU A 80 14.88 4.18 -20.39
N LYS A 81 14.94 4.88 -21.52
CA LYS A 81 14.32 4.42 -22.77
C LYS A 81 14.86 3.07 -23.23
N GLN A 82 16.15 2.81 -23.02
CA GLN A 82 16.79 1.56 -23.43
C GLN A 82 16.40 0.37 -22.54
N ASN A 83 16.27 0.58 -21.24
CA ASN A 83 16.14 -0.52 -20.26
C ASN A 83 14.71 -0.70 -19.76
N HIS A 84 13.89 0.35 -19.77
CA HIS A 84 12.55 0.38 -19.19
C HIS A 84 11.53 0.99 -20.17
N SER A 85 11.50 0.46 -21.39
CA SER A 85 10.46 0.77 -22.35
C SER A 85 9.86 -0.49 -22.98
N THR A 86 8.62 -0.38 -23.43
CA THR A 86 7.91 -1.40 -24.19
C THR A 86 7.11 -0.77 -25.32
N THR A 87 6.96 -1.50 -26.41
CA THR A 87 6.00 -1.20 -27.48
C THR A 87 4.77 -2.12 -27.41
N ASP A 88 4.77 -3.08 -26.49
CA ASP A 88 3.68 -4.02 -26.31
C ASP A 88 2.49 -3.35 -25.61
N LYS A 89 1.41 -3.16 -26.38
CA LYS A 89 0.18 -2.54 -25.89
C LYS A 89 -0.55 -3.42 -24.86
N ALA A 90 -0.37 -4.74 -24.90
CA ALA A 90 -0.95 -5.65 -23.92
C ALA A 90 -0.32 -5.46 -22.52
N ASN A 91 0.91 -4.96 -22.48
CA ASN A 91 1.67 -4.68 -21.27
C ASN A 91 1.78 -3.17 -20.97
N SER A 92 0.77 -2.41 -21.37
CA SER A 92 0.70 -0.95 -21.13
C SER A 92 0.61 -0.56 -19.65
N TRP A 93 0.30 -1.52 -18.77
CA TRP A 93 0.27 -1.38 -17.32
C TRP A 93 1.66 -1.42 -16.67
N TRP A 94 2.69 -1.92 -17.37
CA TRP A 94 4.06 -1.93 -16.84
C TRP A 94 4.55 -0.53 -16.53
N GLY A 95 5.18 -0.38 -15.37
CA GLY A 95 5.64 0.92 -14.90
C GLY A 95 6.22 0.85 -13.50
N TYR A 96 5.99 1.95 -12.80
CA TYR A 96 6.60 2.37 -11.55
C TYR A 96 5.57 2.46 -10.43
N CYS A 97 4.45 1.73 -10.48
CA CYS A 97 3.43 1.79 -9.42
C CYS A 97 4.00 1.43 -8.04
N HIS A 98 4.88 0.43 -7.97
CA HIS A 98 5.59 0.02 -6.75
C HIS A 98 6.57 1.09 -6.25
N ALA A 99 7.30 1.71 -7.19
CA ALA A 99 8.30 2.73 -6.91
C ALA A 99 7.65 4.04 -6.45
N TRP A 100 6.58 4.47 -7.13
CA TRP A 100 5.76 5.61 -6.74
C TRP A 100 5.14 5.38 -5.37
N SER A 101 4.53 4.21 -5.16
CA SER A 101 3.93 3.88 -3.87
C SER A 101 4.96 3.96 -2.73
N SER A 102 6.18 3.47 -2.98
CA SER A 102 7.29 3.57 -2.03
C SER A 102 7.73 5.02 -1.78
N ALA A 103 7.96 5.77 -2.86
CA ALA A 103 8.38 7.17 -2.80
C ALA A 103 7.35 8.04 -2.07
N SER A 104 6.05 7.81 -2.31
CA SER A 104 4.96 8.56 -1.68
C SER A 104 4.85 8.36 -0.19
N ILE A 105 5.21 7.16 0.28
CA ILE A 105 5.31 6.85 1.71
C ILE A 105 6.59 7.45 2.31
N LEU A 106 7.74 7.22 1.69
CA LEU A 106 9.05 7.48 2.30
C LEU A 106 9.56 8.92 2.12
N ALA A 107 9.30 9.55 0.98
CA ALA A 107 9.79 10.90 0.68
C ALA A 107 8.69 11.96 0.92
N PRO A 108 9.03 13.16 1.43
CA PRO A 108 8.10 14.28 1.38
C PRO A 108 7.65 14.54 -0.06
N GLU A 109 6.47 15.14 -0.24
CA GLU A 109 5.99 15.47 -1.58
C GLU A 109 6.88 16.54 -2.22
N PRO A 110 7.51 16.27 -3.38
CA PRO A 110 8.27 17.28 -4.08
C PRO A 110 7.35 18.31 -4.73
N ALA A 111 7.74 19.59 -4.67
CA ALA A 111 7.03 20.70 -5.31
C ALA A 111 7.71 21.11 -6.63
N ALA A 112 6.93 21.68 -7.55
CA ALA A 112 7.45 22.29 -8.78
C ALA A 112 8.53 23.33 -8.45
N VAL A 113 9.61 23.35 -9.23
CA VAL A 113 10.83 24.11 -8.91
C VAL A 113 11.62 24.45 -10.17
N THR A 114 12.33 25.56 -10.14
CA THR A 114 13.40 25.85 -11.10
C THR A 114 14.74 25.62 -10.44
N SER A 115 15.54 24.70 -10.98
CA SER A 115 16.88 24.38 -10.46
C SER A 115 17.91 24.44 -11.58
N ALA A 116 19.02 25.14 -11.35
CA ALA A 116 20.05 25.43 -12.35
C ALA A 116 19.50 25.97 -13.69
N GLY A 117 18.46 26.82 -13.64
CA GLY A 117 17.81 27.39 -14.82
C GLY A 117 16.86 26.43 -15.57
N VAL A 118 16.70 25.19 -15.11
CA VAL A 118 15.78 24.19 -15.66
C VAL A 118 14.48 24.19 -14.86
N GLY A 119 13.34 24.35 -15.54
CA GLY A 119 12.01 24.33 -14.92
C GLY A 119 11.42 22.93 -14.83
N PHE A 120 11.22 22.43 -13.60
CA PHE A 120 10.54 21.18 -13.30
C PHE A 120 9.13 21.46 -12.79
N ASN A 121 8.11 20.92 -13.45
CA ASN A 121 6.75 20.93 -12.93
C ASN A 121 6.55 19.83 -11.86
N THR A 122 5.38 19.78 -11.23
CA THR A 122 5.04 18.79 -10.19
C THR A 122 5.27 17.35 -10.66
N ASN A 123 4.91 17.06 -11.91
CA ASN A 123 5.06 15.72 -12.44
C ASN A 123 6.52 15.35 -12.73
N ASP A 124 7.35 16.32 -13.16
CA ASP A 124 8.77 16.11 -13.39
C ASP A 124 9.47 15.75 -12.07
N VAL A 125 9.24 16.53 -11.02
CA VAL A 125 9.86 16.29 -9.71
C VAL A 125 9.37 15.00 -9.06
N LYS A 126 8.09 14.64 -9.22
CA LYS A 126 7.55 13.34 -8.79
C LYS A 126 8.14 12.19 -9.61
N GLY A 127 8.32 12.36 -10.92
CA GLY A 127 8.93 11.36 -11.79
C GLY A 127 10.37 11.05 -11.42
N ILE A 128 11.23 12.07 -11.27
CA ILE A 128 12.64 11.86 -10.87
C ILE A 128 12.76 11.30 -9.45
N THR A 129 11.84 11.67 -8.55
CA THR A 129 11.80 11.10 -7.20
C THR A 129 11.40 9.63 -7.25
N THR A 130 10.35 9.28 -7.99
CA THR A 130 9.92 7.90 -8.21
C THR A 130 11.04 7.03 -8.81
N ALA A 131 11.81 7.56 -9.78
CA ALA A 131 12.93 6.84 -10.38
C ALA A 131 14.01 6.41 -9.36
N LEU A 132 14.24 7.20 -8.29
CA LEU A 132 15.16 6.81 -7.21
C LEU A 132 14.67 5.62 -6.38
N TYR A 133 13.36 5.42 -6.31
CA TYR A 133 12.73 4.37 -5.51
C TYR A 133 12.40 3.14 -6.37
N TYR A 134 12.99 3.00 -7.56
CA TYR A 134 12.72 1.86 -8.44
C TYR A 134 12.97 0.51 -7.78
N GLU A 135 14.05 0.41 -6.98
CA GLU A 135 14.33 -0.73 -6.11
C GLU A 135 14.13 -0.36 -4.64
N PRO A 136 12.88 -0.38 -4.14
CA PRO A 136 12.63 -0.14 -2.73
C PRO A 136 13.16 -1.32 -1.90
N THR A 137 13.70 -1.03 -0.72
CA THR A 137 13.79 -2.06 0.32
C THR A 137 12.43 -2.15 1.00
N PHE A 138 12.01 -3.35 1.37
CA PHE A 138 10.67 -3.57 1.92
C PHE A 138 10.64 -4.67 2.97
N SER A 139 9.61 -4.65 3.81
CA SER A 139 9.19 -5.78 4.61
C SER A 139 7.89 -6.32 4.04
N TRP A 140 7.89 -7.61 3.74
CA TRP A 140 6.70 -8.30 3.26
C TRP A 140 5.72 -8.52 4.41
N LEU A 141 4.45 -8.15 4.21
CA LEU A 141 3.43 -8.22 5.27
C LEU A 141 2.46 -9.38 5.06
N SER A 142 2.05 -9.64 3.82
CA SER A 142 1.07 -10.68 3.50
C SER A 142 1.07 -11.06 2.03
N GLY A 143 0.63 -12.28 1.78
CA GLY A 143 0.27 -12.78 0.46
C GLY A 143 1.46 -13.23 -0.37
N THR A 144 1.21 -13.74 -1.55
CA THR A 144 2.16 -14.22 -2.55
C THR A 144 1.55 -13.88 -3.88
N ARG A 145 2.37 -13.43 -4.83
CA ARG A 145 1.88 -13.07 -6.16
C ARG A 145 1.08 -14.22 -6.78
N VAL A 146 -0.12 -13.92 -7.28
CA VAL A 146 -0.87 -14.83 -8.15
C VAL A 146 -0.27 -14.83 -9.55
N ASP A 147 0.38 -15.93 -9.92
CA ASP A 147 0.96 -16.10 -11.27
C ASP A 147 -0.07 -16.63 -12.29
N ASP A 148 -1.13 -17.32 -11.85
CA ASP A 148 -2.25 -17.80 -12.69
C ASP A 148 -3.60 -17.29 -12.17
N VAL A 149 -4.11 -16.27 -12.86
CA VAL A 149 -5.40 -15.62 -12.56
C VAL A 149 -6.63 -16.51 -12.73
N ASN A 150 -6.51 -17.62 -13.46
CA ASN A 150 -7.63 -18.53 -13.69
C ASN A 150 -7.76 -19.57 -12.58
N ASP A 151 -6.71 -19.79 -11.79
CA ASP A 151 -6.75 -20.67 -10.62
C ASP A 151 -7.09 -19.90 -9.34
N LYS A 152 -8.38 -19.54 -9.23
CA LYS A 152 -8.97 -18.99 -7.99
C LYS A 152 -8.95 -19.96 -6.81
N SER A 153 -8.56 -21.23 -7.05
CA SER A 153 -8.42 -22.22 -5.99
C SER A 153 -7.02 -22.23 -5.37
N SER A 154 -6.04 -21.63 -6.07
CA SER A 154 -4.63 -21.58 -5.67
C SER A 154 -4.43 -20.97 -4.29
N ALA A 155 -3.37 -21.40 -3.61
CA ALA A 155 -2.97 -20.82 -2.33
C ALA A 155 -2.66 -19.32 -2.49
N ALA A 156 -2.04 -18.93 -3.60
CA ALA A 156 -1.72 -17.53 -3.92
C ALA A 156 -2.99 -16.65 -3.99
N TYR A 157 -4.05 -17.12 -4.66
CA TYR A 157 -5.29 -16.34 -4.75
C TYR A 157 -6.01 -16.18 -3.39
N LYS A 158 -5.65 -16.94 -2.37
CA LYS A 158 -6.29 -16.94 -1.05
C LYS A 158 -5.40 -16.41 0.07
N ASP A 159 -4.18 -15.99 -0.22
CA ASP A 159 -3.15 -15.86 0.81
C ASP A 159 -3.10 -14.52 1.56
N ILE A 160 -3.86 -13.51 1.12
CA ILE A 160 -4.33 -12.49 2.06
C ILE A 160 -5.72 -12.86 2.59
N SER A 161 -5.69 -13.54 3.73
CA SER A 161 -6.92 -13.80 4.48
C SER A 161 -7.55 -12.50 5.00
N PRO A 162 -8.89 -12.41 5.11
CA PRO A 162 -9.54 -11.21 5.62
C PRO A 162 -9.15 -10.88 7.06
N ALA A 163 -8.89 -11.89 7.91
CA ALA A 163 -8.38 -11.66 9.25
C ALA A 163 -7.03 -10.94 9.24
N TRP A 164 -6.18 -11.24 8.26
CA TRP A 164 -4.88 -10.59 8.14
C TRP A 164 -4.98 -9.18 7.55
N MET A 165 -5.84 -8.95 6.55
CA MET A 165 -6.12 -7.60 6.07
C MET A 165 -6.68 -6.71 7.21
N ASP A 166 -7.65 -7.21 7.98
CA ASP A 166 -8.22 -6.52 9.15
C ASP A 166 -7.11 -6.14 10.15
N TYR A 167 -6.24 -7.10 10.49
CA TYR A 167 -5.10 -6.86 11.36
C TYR A 167 -4.15 -5.78 10.82
N LEU A 168 -3.78 -5.85 9.54
CA LEU A 168 -2.86 -4.88 8.92
C LEU A 168 -3.44 -3.47 8.93
N LEU A 169 -4.72 -3.30 8.59
CA LEU A 169 -5.41 -2.00 8.66
C LEU A 169 -5.36 -1.44 10.09
N ARG A 170 -5.75 -2.24 11.06
CA ARG A 170 -5.82 -1.80 12.47
C ARG A 170 -4.44 -1.53 13.05
N TYR A 171 -3.46 -2.35 12.73
CA TYR A 171 -2.08 -2.20 13.22
C TYR A 171 -1.35 -1.05 12.52
N TYR A 172 -1.22 -1.05 11.20
CA TYR A 172 -0.45 -0.03 10.48
C TYR A 172 -1.17 1.32 10.44
N VAL A 173 -2.44 1.34 10.04
CA VAL A 173 -3.14 2.61 9.79
C VAL A 173 -3.64 3.22 11.09
N ARG A 174 -4.31 2.45 11.96
CA ARG A 174 -4.92 3.01 13.18
C ARG A 174 -3.94 3.13 14.34
N TYR A 175 -3.20 2.07 14.68
CA TYR A 175 -2.31 2.04 15.85
C TYR A 175 -0.94 2.69 15.57
N TYR A 176 -0.21 2.19 14.57
CA TYR A 176 1.13 2.64 14.22
C TYR A 176 1.15 3.95 13.42
N LYS A 177 -0.02 4.36 12.87
CA LYS A 177 -0.21 5.61 12.12
C LYS A 177 0.69 5.73 10.89
N TYR A 178 0.99 4.62 10.24
CA TYR A 178 1.92 4.54 9.11
C TYR A 178 1.27 3.84 7.90
N PRO A 179 1.45 4.37 6.68
CA PRO A 179 0.88 3.77 5.48
C PRO A 179 1.62 2.50 5.06
N PHE A 180 0.92 1.60 4.38
CA PHE A 180 1.48 0.42 3.73
C PHE A 180 0.93 0.30 2.32
N ILE A 181 1.40 -0.66 1.53
CA ILE A 181 1.04 -0.82 0.12
C ILE A 181 0.25 -2.11 -0.03
N MET A 182 -0.83 -2.07 -0.78
CA MET A 182 -1.56 -3.26 -1.22
C MET A 182 -1.65 -3.30 -2.74
N ASP A 183 -1.57 -4.50 -3.29
CA ASP A 183 -2.12 -4.78 -4.61
C ASP A 183 -3.63 -4.96 -4.47
N VAL A 184 -4.40 -4.10 -5.12
CA VAL A 184 -5.84 -3.97 -4.84
C VAL A 184 -6.70 -4.96 -5.61
N ASN A 185 -6.16 -5.62 -6.63
CA ASN A 185 -6.87 -6.60 -7.44
C ASN A 185 -6.07 -7.91 -7.50
N ALA A 186 -6.73 -9.05 -7.31
CA ALA A 186 -6.16 -10.37 -7.56
C ALA A 186 -6.26 -10.71 -9.07
N ASP A 187 -5.59 -9.93 -9.92
CA ASP A 187 -5.52 -10.13 -11.36
C ASP A 187 -4.07 -10.20 -11.88
N SER A 188 -3.86 -10.33 -13.20
CA SER A 188 -2.52 -10.58 -13.76
C SER A 188 -1.66 -9.32 -13.80
N GLN A 189 -2.29 -8.16 -13.67
CA GLN A 189 -1.65 -6.86 -13.58
C GLN A 189 -1.44 -6.52 -12.11
N VAL A 190 -0.20 -6.23 -11.76
CA VAL A 190 0.15 -5.87 -10.40
C VAL A 190 0.03 -4.36 -10.22
N TRP A 191 -0.89 -3.93 -9.36
CA TRP A 191 -1.17 -2.51 -9.11
C TRP A 191 -1.00 -2.14 -7.63
N ASN A 192 0.19 -1.66 -7.31
CA ASN A 192 0.54 -1.20 -5.98
C ASN A 192 -0.07 0.16 -5.67
N TYR A 193 -0.85 0.25 -4.59
CA TYR A 193 -1.41 1.50 -4.09
C TYR A 193 -1.14 1.71 -2.59
N PRO A 194 -0.78 2.93 -2.16
CA PRO A 194 -0.60 3.24 -0.75
C PRO A 194 -1.94 3.35 -0.01
N VAL A 195 -2.09 2.60 1.08
CA VAL A 195 -3.22 2.65 2.01
C VAL A 195 -2.95 3.69 3.09
N PHE A 196 -3.91 4.57 3.36
CA PHE A 196 -3.73 5.63 4.37
C PHE A 196 -4.91 5.85 5.32
N ALA A 197 -6.08 5.31 5.02
CA ALA A 197 -7.23 5.39 5.90
C ALA A 197 -8.19 4.20 5.70
N TYR A 198 -9.00 3.92 6.71
CA TYR A 198 -10.12 2.99 6.59
C TYR A 198 -11.25 3.33 7.58
N THR A 199 -12.45 2.88 7.26
CA THR A 199 -13.58 2.71 8.19
C THR A 199 -13.89 1.24 8.24
N ARG A 200 -14.41 0.80 9.38
CA ARG A 200 -14.78 -0.58 9.64
C ARG A 200 -16.04 -0.57 10.49
N ASP A 201 -17.13 -1.05 9.92
CA ASP A 201 -18.37 -1.30 10.62
C ASP A 201 -18.51 -2.81 10.82
N SER A 202 -18.80 -3.24 12.04
CA SER A 202 -18.98 -4.65 12.33
C SER A 202 -20.16 -4.94 13.23
N SER A 203 -20.65 -6.17 13.13
CA SER A 203 -21.68 -6.73 14.01
C SER A 203 -21.31 -8.14 14.40
N VAL A 204 -21.46 -8.47 15.68
CA VAL A 204 -21.15 -9.80 16.22
C VAL A 204 -22.45 -10.49 16.61
N ASP A 205 -22.66 -11.72 16.14
CA ASP A 205 -23.83 -12.52 16.49
C ASP A 205 -23.64 -13.30 17.79
N ALA A 206 -24.68 -14.01 18.23
CA ALA A 206 -24.66 -14.81 19.46
C ALA A 206 -23.68 -16.00 19.40
N THR A 207 -23.20 -16.38 18.22
CA THR A 207 -22.21 -17.45 18.00
C THR A 207 -20.76 -16.94 18.01
N GLY A 208 -20.58 -15.62 18.12
CA GLY A 208 -19.29 -14.95 18.03
C GLY A 208 -18.78 -14.80 16.60
N LEU A 209 -19.63 -14.93 15.59
CA LEU A 209 -19.30 -14.59 14.21
C LEU A 209 -19.42 -13.08 14.05
N GLU A 210 -18.34 -12.43 13.62
CA GLU A 210 -18.30 -10.99 13.34
C GLU A 210 -18.43 -10.75 11.84
N THR A 211 -19.53 -10.14 11.40
CA THR A 211 -19.68 -9.65 10.03
C THR A 211 -19.12 -8.24 9.94
N VAL A 212 -18.25 -7.99 8.97
CA VAL A 212 -17.52 -6.72 8.80
C VAL A 212 -17.74 -6.13 7.41
N ASN A 213 -17.93 -4.82 7.35
CA ASN A 213 -17.85 -4.01 6.15
C ASN A 213 -16.79 -2.92 6.36
N ALA A 214 -15.74 -2.94 5.54
CA ALA A 214 -14.64 -2.00 5.63
C ALA A 214 -14.50 -1.18 4.34
N THR A 215 -14.46 0.14 4.45
CA THR A 215 -14.05 1.01 3.34
C THR A 215 -12.59 1.37 3.54
N VAL A 216 -11.73 1.07 2.56
CA VAL A 216 -10.29 1.35 2.61
C VAL A 216 -9.96 2.41 1.57
N TRP A 217 -9.21 3.45 1.96
CA TRP A 217 -8.77 4.53 1.09
C TRP A 217 -7.32 4.37 0.67
N TYR A 218 -7.11 4.62 -0.62
CA TYR A 218 -5.85 4.47 -1.32
C TYR A 218 -5.45 5.78 -1.98
N SER A 219 -4.16 6.10 -1.97
CA SER A 219 -3.66 7.20 -2.79
C SER A 219 -3.83 6.85 -4.27
N SER A 220 -4.41 7.76 -5.04
CA SER A 220 -4.70 7.53 -6.46
C SER A 220 -3.59 8.08 -7.36
N PRO A 221 -3.37 7.47 -8.54
CA PRO A 221 -2.50 8.03 -9.54
C PRO A 221 -3.19 9.26 -10.18
N ASP A 222 -2.62 10.43 -9.93
CA ASP A 222 -2.87 11.68 -10.64
C ASP A 222 -1.54 12.43 -10.80
N TRP A 223 -1.02 12.41 -12.03
CA TRP A 223 0.30 12.93 -12.40
C TRP A 223 0.45 14.46 -12.20
N ASN A 224 -0.65 15.21 -12.17
CA ASN A 224 -0.63 16.67 -12.00
C ASN A 224 -1.15 17.14 -10.64
N ALA A 225 -1.66 16.24 -9.80
CA ALA A 225 -2.13 16.60 -8.48
C ALA A 225 -0.99 17.01 -7.55
N THR A 226 -1.27 17.98 -6.68
CA THR A 226 -0.52 18.20 -5.44
C THR A 226 -1.34 17.62 -4.28
N GLY A 227 -0.67 17.04 -3.29
CA GLY A 227 -1.28 16.32 -2.19
C GLY A 227 -1.76 14.92 -2.58
N THR A 228 -2.68 14.40 -1.78
CA THR A 228 -3.29 13.07 -1.97
C THR A 228 -4.67 13.22 -2.59
N LYS A 229 -4.81 12.78 -3.84
CA LYS A 229 -6.08 12.30 -4.40
C LYS A 229 -6.24 10.84 -4.02
N TYR A 230 -7.47 10.36 -3.98
CA TYR A 230 -7.76 9.03 -3.47
C TYR A 230 -8.95 8.39 -4.15
N PHE A 231 -8.95 7.06 -4.10
CA PHE A 231 -10.11 6.22 -4.34
C PHE A 231 -10.31 5.31 -3.13
N SER A 232 -11.45 4.62 -3.08
CA SER A 232 -11.73 3.66 -2.01
C SER A 232 -12.29 2.36 -2.56
N LYS A 233 -12.04 1.26 -1.86
CA LYS A 233 -12.67 -0.04 -2.09
C LYS A 233 -13.41 -0.47 -0.83
N ASN A 234 -14.53 -1.16 -1.03
CA ASN A 234 -15.31 -1.75 0.06
C ASN A 234 -14.99 -3.23 0.14
N TYR A 235 -14.68 -3.71 1.34
CA TYR A 235 -14.39 -5.10 1.62
C TYR A 235 -15.38 -5.66 2.63
N THR A 236 -16.01 -6.77 2.29
CA THR A 236 -16.94 -7.49 3.16
C THR A 236 -16.38 -8.85 3.52
N TYR A 237 -16.39 -9.18 4.81
CA TYR A 237 -15.85 -10.43 5.32
C TYR A 237 -16.44 -10.80 6.68
N GLU A 238 -16.27 -12.05 7.06
CA GLU A 238 -16.64 -12.59 8.35
C GLU A 238 -15.40 -13.04 9.12
N LEU A 239 -15.32 -12.68 10.40
CA LEU A 239 -14.26 -13.09 11.31
C LEU A 239 -14.82 -13.94 12.43
N LYS A 240 -14.05 -14.96 12.84
CA LYS A 240 -14.30 -15.74 14.04
C LYS A 240 -12.99 -15.97 14.76
N ALA A 241 -13.00 -15.88 16.09
CA ALA A 241 -11.79 -16.06 16.88
C ALA A 241 -11.11 -17.40 16.54
N GLY A 242 -9.81 -17.34 16.22
CA GLY A 242 -9.01 -18.51 15.86
C GLY A 242 -9.14 -18.97 14.40
N THR A 243 -9.80 -18.20 13.53
CA THR A 243 -9.87 -18.50 12.08
C THR A 243 -9.17 -17.43 11.24
N LEU A 244 -8.95 -17.74 9.97
CA LEU A 244 -8.45 -16.78 8.96
C LEU A 244 -9.57 -15.84 8.45
N GLY A 245 -10.81 -16.05 8.90
CA GLY A 245 -11.99 -15.40 8.36
C GLY A 245 -12.34 -15.85 6.94
N THR A 246 -13.45 -15.33 6.43
CA THR A 246 -13.99 -15.66 5.11
C THR A 246 -14.40 -14.38 4.39
N TRP A 247 -13.95 -14.19 3.16
CA TRP A 247 -14.45 -13.11 2.30
C TRP A 247 -15.92 -13.34 1.97
N THR A 248 -16.72 -12.28 1.91
CA THR A 248 -18.14 -12.35 1.58
C THR A 248 -18.50 -11.34 0.49
N GLY A 249 -19.69 -11.49 -0.11
CA GLY A 249 -20.18 -10.56 -1.13
C GLY A 249 -19.26 -10.47 -2.34
N ALA A 250 -19.05 -9.26 -2.86
CA ALA A 250 -18.15 -9.02 -3.99
C ALA A 250 -16.67 -9.28 -3.63
N SER A 251 -16.31 -9.17 -2.35
CA SER A 251 -14.93 -9.39 -1.89
C SER A 251 -14.50 -10.85 -1.93
N ILE A 252 -15.36 -11.79 -2.30
CA ILE A 252 -14.95 -13.16 -2.64
C ILE A 252 -14.05 -13.16 -3.88
N ASP A 253 -14.33 -12.27 -4.84
CA ASP A 253 -13.60 -12.16 -6.10
C ASP A 253 -12.79 -10.85 -6.20
N ASP A 254 -13.15 -9.83 -5.42
CA ASP A 254 -12.55 -8.49 -5.42
C ASP A 254 -11.93 -8.16 -4.05
N HIS A 255 -10.81 -8.79 -3.75
CA HIS A 255 -10.00 -8.57 -2.56
C HIS A 255 -8.53 -8.28 -2.94
N PRO A 256 -7.71 -7.72 -2.03
CA PRO A 256 -6.29 -7.49 -2.31
C PRO A 256 -5.57 -8.81 -2.62
N ASP A 257 -4.42 -8.75 -3.30
CA ASP A 257 -3.56 -9.92 -3.55
C ASP A 257 -2.50 -10.03 -2.46
N PHE A 258 -1.71 -8.98 -2.27
CA PHE A 258 -0.64 -8.94 -1.28
C PHE A 258 -0.47 -7.57 -0.63
N ALA A 259 0.30 -7.54 0.46
CA ALA A 259 0.62 -6.33 1.20
C ALA A 259 2.09 -6.27 1.61
N TRP A 260 2.67 -5.07 1.55
CA TRP A 260 4.06 -4.83 1.95
C TRP A 260 4.25 -3.39 2.44
N VAL A 261 5.33 -3.16 3.17
CA VAL A 261 5.71 -1.82 3.64
C VAL A 261 7.10 -1.45 3.14
N PRO A 262 7.29 -0.27 2.51
CA PRO A 262 8.60 0.17 2.09
C PRO A 262 9.41 0.63 3.30
N THR A 263 10.68 0.24 3.36
CA THR A 263 11.63 0.56 4.44
C THR A 263 12.76 1.48 3.98
N GLY A 264 12.90 1.69 2.67
CA GLY A 264 13.98 2.47 2.10
C GLY A 264 14.10 2.27 0.59
N LYS A 265 15.28 2.59 0.06
CA LYS A 265 15.67 2.38 -1.34
C LYS A 265 17.11 1.88 -1.38
N ARG A 266 17.46 1.09 -2.40
CA ARG A 266 18.83 0.65 -2.64
C ARG A 266 19.21 0.88 -4.10
N ALA A 267 20.52 0.98 -4.36
CA ALA A 267 21.01 0.83 -5.71
C ALA A 267 20.99 -0.66 -6.07
N GLY A 268 20.41 -1.00 -7.21
CA GLY A 268 20.53 -2.34 -7.78
C GLY A 268 20.68 -2.33 -9.29
N SER A 269 20.85 -3.52 -9.87
CA SER A 269 21.21 -3.69 -11.29
C SER A 269 20.18 -3.13 -12.25
N SER A 270 18.92 -3.01 -11.82
CA SER A 270 17.83 -2.50 -12.64
C SER A 270 17.53 -1.03 -12.33
N THR A 271 18.26 -0.38 -11.42
CA THR A 271 18.10 1.05 -11.14
C THR A 271 18.83 1.88 -12.19
N ASN A 272 18.22 2.98 -12.65
CA ASN A 272 18.88 3.94 -13.55
C ASN A 272 20.12 4.54 -12.87
N PRO A 273 21.35 4.18 -13.29
CA PRO A 273 22.56 4.53 -12.53
C PRO A 273 22.89 6.03 -12.64
N TYR A 274 22.24 6.76 -13.55
CA TYR A 274 22.45 8.19 -13.74
C TYR A 274 21.52 9.04 -12.87
N VAL A 275 20.45 8.47 -12.32
CA VAL A 275 19.54 9.16 -11.38
C VAL A 275 20.09 8.99 -9.97
N THR A 276 20.69 10.04 -9.43
CA THR A 276 21.39 9.99 -8.13
C THR A 276 20.61 10.72 -7.06
N SER A 277 20.70 10.24 -5.81
CA SER A 277 20.08 10.92 -4.67
C SER A 277 20.60 12.35 -4.52
N ALA A 278 21.90 12.59 -4.76
CA ALA A 278 22.49 13.91 -4.68
C ALA A 278 21.84 14.92 -5.65
N ASN A 279 21.66 14.53 -6.92
CA ASN A 279 21.06 15.40 -7.92
C ASN A 279 19.58 15.62 -7.67
N VAL A 280 18.82 14.57 -7.34
CA VAL A 280 17.39 14.71 -7.04
C VAL A 280 17.18 15.56 -5.80
N SER A 281 17.97 15.39 -4.74
CA SER A 281 17.94 16.26 -3.56
C SER A 281 18.27 17.71 -3.92
N ALA A 282 19.27 17.95 -4.77
CA ALA A 282 19.62 19.30 -5.22
C ALA A 282 18.54 19.94 -6.11
N ILE A 283 17.82 19.15 -6.91
CA ILE A 283 16.70 19.64 -7.73
C ILE A 283 15.49 19.95 -6.84
N THR A 284 15.09 19.00 -6.00
CA THR A 284 13.80 19.03 -5.27
C THR A 284 13.87 19.70 -3.91
N GLY A 285 15.07 19.88 -3.35
CA GLY A 285 15.26 20.29 -1.96
C GLY A 285 14.96 19.18 -0.94
N LEU A 286 14.60 17.97 -1.38
CA LEU A 286 14.31 16.85 -0.49
C LEU A 286 15.60 16.23 0.02
N THR A 287 15.84 16.28 1.33
CA THR A 287 16.89 15.49 1.99
C THR A 287 16.29 14.18 2.51
N ASN A 288 16.95 13.05 2.24
CA ASN A 288 16.61 11.78 2.92
C ASN A 288 17.09 11.82 4.37
#